data_AF-A0A2V6RUQ5-F1
#
_entry.id   AF-A0A2V6RUQ5-F1
#
_cell.length_a   1.000
_cell.length_b   1.000
_cell.length_c   1.000
_cell.angle_alpha   90.00
_cell.angle_beta   90.00
_cell.angle_gamma   90.00
#
_symmetry.space_group_name_H-M   'P 1'
#
loop_
_entity.id
_entity.type
_entity.pdbx_description
1 polymer ?
#
loop_
_entity_poly.entity_id
_entity_poly.type
_entity_poly.pdbx_seq_one_letter_code
_entity_poly.pdbx_strand_id
1 'polypeptide(L)'
;AQPASPPSPATSATAGTASAERQQIEAQSRRGALWFYWIAGLSLVNSVVALAGLNWRFIIGLGMSQIVDTLATRSGRGLAAAILFDALLIGGFVLLGHLAVRGHAWAFLVGVTLYALDGLISLLVHDWLGVGFHVFVVILILKGFQAARQLGTRAT
;
A
#
# COMPACT_ATOMS: atom_id res chain seq x y z
N ALA A 1 -7.65 54.95 -11.22
CA ALA A 1 -7.74 53.58 -10.66
C ALA A 1 -7.11 53.62 -9.28
N GLN A 2 -7.89 53.35 -8.23
CA GLN A 2 -7.36 53.30 -6.86
C GLN A 2 -6.56 51.99 -6.69
N PRO A 3 -5.29 52.01 -6.26
CA PRO A 3 -4.52 50.79 -6.06
C PRO A 3 -5.17 49.95 -4.95
N ALA A 4 -5.36 48.65 -5.20
CA ALA A 4 -5.93 47.73 -4.23
C ALA A 4 -5.11 47.77 -2.93
N SER A 5 -5.77 48.02 -1.80
CA SER A 5 -5.12 48.03 -0.48
C SER A 5 -4.53 46.65 -0.19
N PRO A 6 -3.32 46.58 0.41
CA PRO A 6 -2.71 45.30 0.75
C PRO A 6 -3.61 44.50 1.71
N PRO A 7 -3.69 43.16 1.56
CA PRO A 7 -4.52 42.33 2.41
C PRO A 7 -4.11 42.48 3.88
N SER A 8 -5.10 42.61 4.76
CA SER A 8 -4.88 42.73 6.20
C SER A 8 -4.10 41.52 6.74
N PRO A 9 -3.16 41.70 7.69
CA PRO A 9 -2.30 40.64 8.20
C PRO A 9 -3.05 39.41 8.76
N ALA A 10 -4.28 39.59 9.28
CA ALA A 10 -5.15 38.51 9.74
C ALA A 10 -5.64 37.58 8.61
N THR A 11 -5.91 38.12 7.42
CA THR A 11 -6.37 37.35 6.25
C THR A 11 -5.21 36.50 5.69
N SER A 12 -4.00 37.05 5.67
CA SER A 12 -2.78 36.34 5.25
C SER A 12 -2.40 35.20 6.20
N ALA A 13 -2.55 35.40 7.52
CA ALA A 13 -2.31 34.36 8.52
C ALA A 13 -3.32 33.19 8.42
N THR A 14 -4.60 33.51 8.25
CA THR A 14 -5.66 32.50 8.09
C THR A 14 -5.48 31.69 6.80
N ALA A 15 -5.16 32.35 5.69
CA ALA A 15 -4.84 31.68 4.42
C ALA A 15 -3.61 30.76 4.52
N GLY A 16 -2.58 31.18 5.28
CA GLY A 16 -1.38 30.38 5.52
C GLY A 16 -1.63 29.13 6.37
N THR A 17 -2.53 29.20 7.35
CA THR A 17 -2.89 28.01 8.16
C THR A 17 -3.72 27.00 7.37
N ALA A 18 -4.68 27.47 6.56
CA ALA A 18 -5.50 26.59 5.71
C ALA A 18 -4.66 25.88 4.63
N SER A 19 -3.65 26.55 4.06
CA SER A 19 -2.75 25.92 3.09
C SER A 19 -1.84 24.88 3.74
N ALA A 20 -1.31 25.16 4.93
CA ALA A 20 -0.50 24.21 5.69
C ALA A 20 -1.29 22.96 6.08
N GLU A 21 -2.54 23.10 6.53
CA GLU A 21 -3.41 21.96 6.86
C GLU A 21 -3.68 21.09 5.63
N ARG A 22 -3.96 21.70 4.47
CA ARG A 22 -4.17 20.97 3.21
C ARG A 22 -2.92 20.18 2.79
N GLN A 23 -1.74 20.78 2.91
CA GLN A 23 -0.48 20.11 2.60
C GLN A 23 -0.22 18.91 3.53
N GLN A 24 -0.55 19.03 4.82
CA GLN A 24 -0.42 17.92 5.77
C GLN A 24 -1.33 16.74 5.41
N ILE A 25 -2.58 17.02 5.02
CA ILE A 25 -3.53 15.97 4.60
C ILE A 25 -3.07 15.30 3.29
N GLU A 26 -2.55 16.08 2.34
CA GLU A 26 -1.98 15.52 1.10
C GLU A 26 -0.75 14.65 1.36
N ALA A 27 0.14 15.10 2.25
CA ALA A 27 1.28 14.31 2.69
C ALA A 27 0.83 12.99 3.35
N GLN A 28 -0.20 13.03 4.21
CA GLN A 28 -0.75 11.83 4.86
C GLN A 28 -1.36 10.85 3.84
N SER A 29 -2.10 11.35 2.86
CA SER A 29 -2.63 10.55 1.74
C SER A 29 -1.51 9.87 0.96
N ARG A 30 -0.49 10.64 0.56
CA ARG A 30 0.70 10.13 -0.14
C ARG A 30 1.44 9.08 0.66
N ARG A 31 1.63 9.28 1.97
CA ARG A 31 2.29 8.29 2.84
C ARG A 31 1.54 6.96 2.85
N GLY A 32 0.21 6.97 2.87
CA GLY A 32 -0.59 5.76 2.75
C GLY A 32 -0.46 5.11 1.37
N ALA A 33 -0.49 5.90 0.29
CA ALA A 33 -0.30 5.38 -1.07
C ALA A 33 1.08 4.75 -1.31
N LEU A 34 2.12 5.31 -0.67
CA LEU A 34 3.49 4.80 -0.76
C LEU A 34 3.64 3.38 -0.19
N TRP A 35 2.76 2.96 0.73
CA TRP A 35 2.76 1.59 1.24
C TRP A 35 2.49 0.54 0.16
N PHE A 36 1.75 0.87 -0.91
CA PHE A 36 1.57 -0.05 -2.03
C PHE A 36 2.89 -0.36 -2.76
N TYR A 37 3.78 0.62 -2.89
CA TYR A 37 5.11 0.39 -3.45
C TYR A 37 6.00 -0.40 -2.50
N TRP A 38 5.87 -0.19 -1.18
CA TRP A 38 6.55 -1.03 -0.20
C TRP A 38 6.08 -2.47 -0.27
N ILE A 39 4.76 -2.72 -0.35
CA ILE A 39 4.21 -4.07 -0.54
C ILE A 39 4.81 -4.71 -1.80
N ALA A 40 4.80 -4.00 -2.92
CA ALA A 40 5.35 -4.50 -4.18
C ALA A 40 6.87 -4.79 -4.07
N GLY A 41 7.64 -3.91 -3.42
CA GLY A 41 9.07 -4.09 -3.21
C GLY A 41 9.40 -5.27 -2.31
N LEU A 42 8.69 -5.41 -1.18
CA LEU A 42 8.84 -6.56 -0.27
C LEU A 42 8.46 -7.86 -0.98
N SER A 43 7.40 -7.85 -1.78
CA SER A 43 6.97 -9.01 -2.58
C SER A 43 8.02 -9.40 -3.62
N LEU A 44 8.64 -8.41 -4.28
CA LEU A 44 9.71 -8.64 -5.25
C LEU A 44 10.95 -9.25 -4.58
N VAL A 45 11.38 -8.69 -3.44
CA VAL A 45 12.52 -9.24 -2.67
C VAL A 45 12.24 -10.68 -2.27
N ASN A 46 11.04 -10.97 -1.76
CA ASN A 46 10.64 -12.32 -1.38
C ASN A 46 10.67 -13.28 -2.57
N SER A 47 10.17 -12.85 -3.73
CA SER A 47 10.20 -13.67 -4.96
C SER A 47 11.63 -13.96 -5.41
N VAL A 48 12.53 -12.96 -5.40
CA VAL A 48 13.95 -13.15 -5.76
C VAL A 48 14.67 -14.12 -4.80
N VAL A 49 14.41 -13.99 -3.50
CA VAL A 49 14.98 -14.90 -2.47
C VAL A 49 14.49 -16.33 -2.68
N ALA A 50 13.19 -16.52 -2.97
CA ALA A 50 12.62 -17.82 -3.28
C ALA A 50 13.26 -18.43 -4.55
N LEU A 51 13.46 -17.64 -5.61
CA LEU A 51 14.12 -18.09 -6.85
C LEU A 51 15.59 -18.46 -6.63
N ALA A 52 16.29 -17.76 -5.73
CA ALA A 52 17.69 -18.03 -5.41
C ALA A 52 17.89 -19.33 -4.59
N GLY A 53 16.81 -20.00 -4.17
CA GLY A 53 16.89 -21.21 -3.35
C GLY A 53 17.46 -20.96 -1.95
N LEU A 54 17.57 -19.70 -1.52
CA LEU A 54 17.98 -19.37 -0.17
C LEU A 54 16.83 -19.71 0.78
N ASN A 55 17.03 -20.74 1.62
CA ASN A 55 16.11 -21.13 2.70
C ASN A 55 15.98 -20.07 3.82
N TRP A 56 16.67 -18.93 3.68
CA TRP A 56 16.47 -17.74 4.51
C TRP A 56 15.16 -17.05 4.11
N ARG A 57 14.04 -17.67 4.46
CA ARG A 57 12.71 -17.05 4.37
C ARG A 57 12.66 -15.96 5.43
N PHE A 58 12.86 -14.72 4.99
CA PHE A 58 12.72 -13.53 5.82
C PHE A 58 11.36 -13.63 6.52
N ILE A 59 11.40 -13.80 7.85
CA ILE A 59 10.30 -14.28 8.69
C ILE A 59 9.10 -13.30 8.76
N ILE A 60 9.17 -12.20 8.01
CA ILE A 60 8.15 -11.17 7.95
C ILE A 60 7.36 -11.35 6.65
N GLY A 61 6.25 -12.08 6.76
CA GLY A 61 5.11 -11.89 5.87
C GLY A 61 4.85 -12.94 4.78
N LEU A 62 5.07 -14.24 5.01
CA LEU A 62 4.61 -15.26 4.06
C LEU A 62 4.20 -16.56 4.75
N GLY A 63 2.96 -16.58 5.21
CA GLY A 63 2.26 -17.84 5.49
C GLY A 63 2.15 -18.76 4.26
N MET A 64 2.17 -18.20 3.04
CA MET A 64 2.10 -18.95 1.78
C MET A 64 3.32 -19.85 1.50
N SER A 65 4.47 -19.61 2.15
CA SER A 65 5.69 -20.37 1.87
C SER A 65 5.65 -21.83 2.37
N GLN A 66 4.71 -22.21 3.25
CA GLN A 66 4.63 -23.59 3.75
C GLN A 66 3.81 -24.51 2.85
N ILE A 67 2.74 -24.00 2.23
CA ILE A 67 1.91 -24.78 1.28
C ILE A 67 2.68 -25.04 -0.02
N VAL A 68 3.48 -24.05 -0.45
CA VAL A 68 4.31 -24.17 -1.65
C VAL A 68 5.42 -25.22 -1.46
N ASP A 69 6.03 -25.35 -0.28
CA ASP A 69 7.00 -26.43 -0.03
C ASP A 69 6.36 -27.83 -0.05
N THR A 70 5.09 -27.95 0.40
CA THR A 70 4.38 -29.23 0.34
C THR A 70 3.92 -29.58 -1.08
N LEU A 71 3.72 -28.58 -1.95
CA LEU A 71 3.25 -28.77 -3.33
C LEU A 71 4.42 -28.83 -4.35
N ALA A 72 5.52 -28.13 -4.10
CA ALA A 72 6.71 -28.09 -4.96
C ALA A 72 7.46 -29.43 -5.02
N THR A 73 7.26 -30.31 -4.05
CA THR A 73 7.75 -31.69 -4.11
C THR A 73 7.02 -32.56 -5.15
N ARG A 74 5.93 -32.09 -5.79
CA ARG A 74 5.14 -32.93 -6.71
C ARG A 74 5.10 -32.58 -8.19
N SER A 75 5.41 -31.36 -8.66
CA SER A 75 5.43 -31.10 -10.12
C SER A 75 6.00 -29.72 -10.47
N GLY A 76 7.14 -29.66 -11.16
CA GLY A 76 7.80 -28.42 -11.63
C GLY A 76 6.99 -27.52 -12.58
N ARG A 77 5.73 -27.86 -12.89
CA ARG A 77 4.76 -27.02 -13.62
C ARG A 77 4.09 -25.96 -12.76
N GLY A 78 4.15 -26.07 -11.43
CA GLY A 78 3.56 -25.09 -10.51
C GLY A 78 4.39 -23.80 -10.37
N LEU A 79 5.70 -23.87 -10.62
CA LEU A 79 6.62 -22.75 -10.42
C LEU A 79 6.33 -21.58 -11.37
N ALA A 80 6.16 -21.86 -12.66
CA ALA A 80 5.90 -20.82 -13.66
C ALA A 80 4.58 -20.08 -13.41
N ALA A 81 3.53 -20.81 -12.98
CA ALA A 81 2.25 -20.22 -12.62
C ALA A 81 2.37 -19.35 -11.35
N ALA A 82 3.13 -19.79 -10.35
CA ALA A 82 3.40 -19.02 -9.14
C ALA A 82 4.16 -17.71 -9.45
N ILE A 83 5.22 -17.78 -10.26
CA ILE A 83 5.99 -16.59 -10.67
C ILE A 83 5.12 -15.59 -11.44
N LEU A 84 4.28 -16.07 -12.36
CA LEU A 84 3.37 -15.21 -13.11
C LEU A 84 2.34 -14.53 -12.21
N PHE A 85 1.79 -15.27 -11.24
CA PHE A 85 0.84 -14.74 -10.28
C PHE A 85 1.49 -13.68 -9.36
N ASP A 86 2.69 -13.95 -8.84
CA ASP A 86 3.46 -12.99 -8.05
C ASP A 86 3.75 -11.71 -8.85
N ALA A 87 4.20 -11.85 -10.10
CA ALA A 87 4.46 -10.72 -10.98
C ALA A 87 3.19 -9.87 -11.22
N LEU A 88 2.03 -10.52 -11.37
CA LEU A 88 0.75 -9.83 -11.54
C LEU A 88 0.34 -9.08 -10.27
N LEU A 89 0.52 -9.66 -9.08
CA LEU A 89 0.26 -8.98 -7.81
C LEU A 89 1.20 -7.78 -7.61
N ILE A 90 2.49 -7.95 -7.85
CA ILE A 90 3.48 -6.87 -7.76
C ILE A 90 3.08 -5.73 -8.70
N GLY A 91 2.82 -6.04 -9.98
CA GLY A 91 2.38 -5.06 -10.97
C GLY A 91 1.05 -4.37 -10.59
N GLY A 92 0.10 -5.14 -10.05
CA GLY A 92 -1.18 -4.64 -9.56
C GLY A 92 -1.01 -3.66 -8.40
N PHE A 93 -0.20 -3.98 -7.39
CA PHE A 93 0.07 -3.07 -6.28
C PHE A 93 0.83 -1.81 -6.71
N VAL A 94 1.78 -1.93 -7.65
CA VAL A 94 2.46 -0.75 -8.25
C VAL A 94 1.44 0.16 -8.95
N LEU A 95 0.52 -0.41 -9.73
CA LEU A 95 -0.52 0.35 -10.43
C LEU A 95 -1.47 1.02 -9.44
N LEU A 96 -1.93 0.30 -8.41
CA LEU A 96 -2.80 0.84 -7.37
C LEU A 96 -2.10 1.95 -6.58
N GLY A 97 -0.81 1.79 -6.27
CA GLY A 97 0.02 2.83 -5.66
C GLY A 97 0.08 4.09 -6.53
N HIS A 98 0.31 3.92 -7.84
CA HIS A 98 0.33 5.04 -8.78
C HIS A 98 -1.01 5.77 -8.84
N LEU A 99 -2.13 5.04 -8.91
CA LEU A 99 -3.47 5.64 -8.92
C LEU A 99 -3.80 6.35 -7.60
N ALA A 100 -3.43 5.74 -6.47
CA ALA A 100 -3.62 6.28 -5.14
C ALA A 100 -2.84 7.59 -4.93
N VAL A 101 -1.58 7.68 -5.40
CA VAL A 101 -0.78 8.92 -5.37
C VAL A 101 -1.42 10.03 -6.21
N ARG A 102 -2.13 9.68 -7.29
CA ARG A 102 -2.87 10.64 -8.11
C ARG A 102 -4.23 11.05 -7.53
N GLY A 103 -4.55 10.63 -6.30
CA GLY A 103 -5.77 11.03 -5.59
C GLY A 103 -7.00 10.16 -5.87
N HIS A 104 -6.85 9.02 -6.56
CA HIS A 104 -7.96 8.09 -6.78
C HIS A 104 -8.23 7.29 -5.51
N ALA A 105 -9.14 7.79 -4.66
CA ALA A 105 -9.46 7.16 -3.37
C ALA A 105 -9.95 5.70 -3.50
N TRP A 106 -10.57 5.33 -4.63
CA TRP A 106 -11.01 3.94 -4.88
C TRP A 106 -9.84 2.94 -4.95
N ALA A 107 -8.66 3.38 -5.38
CA ALA A 107 -7.48 2.52 -5.49
C ALA A 107 -7.03 2.03 -4.10
N PHE A 108 -7.22 2.83 -3.06
CA PHE A 108 -6.98 2.41 -1.68
C PHE A 108 -7.92 1.27 -1.28
N LEU A 109 -9.21 1.35 -1.60
CA LEU A 109 -10.18 0.34 -1.22
C LEU A 109 -9.90 -1.01 -1.91
N VAL A 110 -9.60 -0.96 -3.21
CA VAL A 110 -9.24 -2.16 -3.98
C VAL A 110 -7.96 -2.78 -3.44
N GLY A 111 -6.93 -1.97 -3.18
CA GLY A 111 -5.66 -2.43 -2.64
C GLY A 111 -5.77 -3.02 -1.24
N VAL A 112 -6.54 -2.39 -0.33
CA VAL A 112 -6.82 -2.94 1.00
C VAL A 112 -7.55 -4.28 0.89
N THR A 113 -8.51 -4.41 -0.02
CA THR A 113 -9.27 -5.65 -0.20
C THR A 113 -8.36 -6.78 -0.67
N LEU A 114 -7.56 -6.55 -1.72
CA LEU A 114 -6.59 -7.52 -2.23
C LEU A 114 -5.57 -7.94 -1.17
N TYR A 115 -5.03 -6.95 -0.45
CA TYR A 115 -4.01 -7.20 0.57
C TYR A 115 -4.58 -7.89 1.83
N ALA A 116 -5.81 -7.59 2.22
CA ALA A 116 -6.48 -8.27 3.31
C ALA A 116 -6.82 -9.73 2.96
N LEU A 117 -7.21 -10.02 1.71
CA LEU A 117 -7.42 -11.38 1.23
C LEU A 117 -6.12 -12.19 1.25
N ASP A 118 -5.00 -11.59 0.88
CA ASP A 118 -3.68 -12.22 1.01
C ASP A 118 -3.31 -12.49 2.48
N GLY A 119 -3.55 -11.53 3.36
CA GLY A 119 -3.37 -11.69 4.80
C GLY A 119 -4.26 -12.78 5.42
N LEU A 120 -5.45 -13.03 4.87
CA LEU A 120 -6.33 -14.12 5.32
C LEU A 120 -5.67 -15.49 5.09
N ILE A 121 -4.90 -15.65 4.02
CA ILE A 121 -4.12 -16.89 3.77
C ILE A 121 -3.07 -17.08 4.87
N SER A 122 -2.45 -15.99 5.34
CA SER A 122 -1.52 -16.03 6.48
C SER A 122 -2.20 -16.47 7.80
N LEU A 123 -3.50 -16.21 7.95
CA LEU A 123 -4.30 -16.75 9.06
C LEU A 123 -4.44 -18.29 8.96
N LEU A 124 -4.74 -18.80 7.76
CA LEU A 124 -4.99 -20.24 7.52
C LEU A 124 -3.77 -21.12 7.82
N VAL A 125 -2.58 -20.57 7.65
CA VAL A 125 -1.29 -21.24 7.89
C VAL A 125 -0.65 -20.85 9.23
N HIS A 126 -1.41 -20.15 10.10
CA HIS A 126 -1.01 -19.73 11.44
C HIS A 126 0.28 -18.87 11.51
N ASP A 127 0.56 -18.06 10.49
CA ASP A 127 1.67 -17.09 10.51
C ASP A 127 1.24 -15.80 11.25
N TRP A 128 1.23 -15.85 12.58
CA TRP A 128 0.79 -14.73 13.42
C TRP A 128 1.61 -13.45 13.21
N LEU A 129 2.90 -13.57 12.87
CA LEU A 129 3.74 -12.41 12.61
C LEU A 129 3.39 -11.77 11.26
N GLY A 130 3.20 -12.57 10.21
CA GLY A 130 2.70 -12.10 8.93
C GLY A 130 1.33 -11.45 9.04
N VAL A 131 0.43 -12.02 9.83
CA VAL A 131 -0.90 -11.44 10.12
C VAL A 131 -0.79 -10.07 10.79
N GLY A 132 0.07 -9.95 11.82
CA GLY A 132 0.32 -8.66 12.48
C GLY A 132 0.83 -7.60 11.51
N PHE A 133 1.76 -7.97 10.62
CA PHE A 133 2.26 -7.07 9.58
C PHE A 133 1.16 -6.65 8.60
N HIS A 134 0.33 -7.59 8.15
CA HIS A 134 -0.79 -7.29 7.26
C HIS A 134 -1.77 -6.29 7.87
N VAL A 135 -2.18 -6.52 9.13
CA VAL A 135 -3.08 -5.59 9.85
C VAL A 135 -2.43 -4.22 10.00
N PHE A 136 -1.15 -4.15 10.34
CA PHE A 136 -0.41 -2.90 10.46
C PHE A 136 -0.41 -2.10 9.15
N VAL A 137 -0.09 -2.74 8.04
CA VAL A 137 -0.07 -2.11 6.72
C VAL A 137 -1.47 -1.68 6.28
N VAL A 138 -2.51 -2.50 6.52
CA VAL A 138 -3.91 -2.13 6.25
C VAL A 138 -4.29 -0.85 7.01
N ILE A 139 -3.94 -0.74 8.30
CA ILE A 139 -4.23 0.47 9.09
C ILE A 139 -3.56 1.70 8.47
N LEU A 140 -2.32 1.60 8.02
CA LEU A 140 -1.59 2.71 7.42
C LEU A 140 -2.20 3.16 6.08
N ILE A 141 -2.63 2.21 5.26
CA ILE A 141 -3.31 2.49 3.99
C ILE A 141 -4.68 3.13 4.26
N LEU A 142 -5.43 2.65 5.25
CA LEU A 142 -6.72 3.24 5.65
C LEU A 142 -6.57 4.68 6.16
N LYS A 143 -5.51 5.00 6.91
CA LYS A 143 -5.21 6.39 7.31
C LYS A 143 -4.93 7.28 6.09
N GLY A 144 -4.25 6.76 5.07
CA GLY A 144 -4.08 7.48 3.79
C GLY A 144 -5.39 7.67 3.03
N PHE A 145 -6.25 6.65 2.99
CA PHE A 145 -7.57 6.72 2.38
C PHE A 145 -8.47 7.77 3.04
N GLN A 146 -8.49 7.85 4.37
CA GLN A 146 -9.25 8.86 5.10
C GLN A 146 -8.77 10.28 4.72
N ALA A 147 -7.46 10.49 4.64
CA ALA A 147 -6.89 11.76 4.19
C ALA A 147 -7.25 12.07 2.72
N ALA A 148 -7.21 11.09 1.83
CA ALA A 148 -7.62 11.25 0.43
C ALA A 148 -9.10 11.66 0.30
N ARG A 149 -10.00 11.06 1.10
CA ARG A 149 -11.42 11.43 1.12
C ARG A 149 -11.64 12.85 1.64
N GLN A 150 -10.91 13.27 2.67
CA GLN A 150 -11.00 14.63 3.21
C GLN A 150 -10.61 15.69 2.17
N LEU A 151 -9.60 15.42 1.33
CA LEU A 151 -9.23 16.29 0.22
C LEU A 151 -10.33 16.39 -0.84
N GLY A 152 -10.98 15.26 -1.17
CA GLY A 152 -12.09 15.22 -2.12
C GLY A 152 -13.30 16.03 -1.66
N THR A 153 -13.67 15.93 -0.39
CA THR A 153 -14.82 16.67 0.19
C THR A 153 -14.58 18.17 0.35
N ARG A 154 -13.31 18.61 0.47
CA ARG A 154 -12.95 20.03 0.60
C ARG A 154 -12.76 20.74 -0.76
N ALA A 155 -12.80 19.99 -1.86
CA ALA A 155 -12.64 20.51 -3.22
C ALA A 155 -13.98 20.81 -3.93
N THR A 156 -15.09 20.30 -3.37
CA THR A 156 -16.48 20.57 -3.79
C THR A 156 -17.11 21.61 -2.89
#